data_AF-A0A8T4YGA3-F1
#
_entry.id   AF-A0A8T4YGA3-F1
#
_cell.length_a   1.000
_cell.length_b   1.000
_cell.length_c   1.000
_cell.angle_alpha   90.00
_cell.angle_beta   90.00
_cell.angle_gamma   90.00
#
_symmetry.space_group_name_H-M   'P 1'
#
loop_
_entity.id
_entity.type
_entity.pdbx_description
1 polymer ?
#
loop_
_entity_poly.entity_id
_entity_poly.type
_entity_poly.pdbx_seq_one_letter_code
_entity_poly.pdbx_strand_id
1 'polypeptide(L)'
;MPELPEELIETADKLANYLHIVLAIEYDIDLIDRVAKARRLDDFLEAIYNALRRKFTIERKIGDLLSKVEDEQKEYLNRALGYIRSFNPSDVEILRNKLASRPLSIKETASYIGSKSIASTVLFDNLRKLTER
;
A
#
# COMPACT_ATOMS: atom_id res chain seq x y z
N MET A 1 18.01 9.81 -15.12
CA MET A 1 17.57 9.86 -13.71
C MET A 1 18.51 8.97 -12.92
N PRO A 2 19.06 9.38 -11.77
CA PRO A 2 19.79 8.44 -10.93
C PRO A 2 18.84 7.30 -10.56
N GLU A 3 19.24 6.06 -10.82
CA GLU A 3 18.43 4.89 -10.46
C GLU A 3 18.25 4.87 -8.94
N LEU A 4 17.01 4.70 -8.49
CA LEU A 4 16.74 4.50 -7.07
C LEU A 4 17.39 3.17 -6.65
N PRO A 5 17.95 3.07 -5.43
CA PRO A 5 18.47 1.81 -4.93
C PRO A 5 17.41 0.71 -5.03
N GLU A 6 17.80 -0.49 -5.47
CA GLU A 6 16.88 -1.63 -5.67
C GLU A 6 16.03 -1.91 -4.42
N GLU A 7 16.66 -1.89 -3.24
CA GLU A 7 15.99 -2.06 -1.95
C GLU A 7 14.93 -0.97 -1.68
N LEU A 8 15.14 0.27 -2.12
CA LEU A 8 14.15 1.35 -2.00
C LEU A 8 12.96 1.11 -2.92
N ILE A 9 13.20 0.64 -4.15
CA ILE A 9 12.13 0.33 -5.11
C ILE A 9 11.29 -0.84 -4.59
N GLU A 10 11.92 -1.93 -4.14
CA GLU A 10 11.23 -3.09 -3.60
C GLU A 10 10.34 -2.72 -2.40
N THR A 11 10.87 -1.87 -1.52
CA THR A 11 10.15 -1.40 -0.34
C THR A 11 8.99 -0.47 -0.70
N ALA A 12 9.21 0.42 -1.67
CA ALA A 12 8.15 1.27 -2.23
C ALA A 12 7.04 0.44 -2.91
N ASP A 13 7.40 -0.67 -3.54
CA ASP A 13 6.47 -1.61 -4.16
C ASP A 13 5.58 -2.32 -3.14
N LYS A 14 6.17 -2.79 -2.04
CA LYS A 14 5.41 -3.37 -0.92
C LYS A 14 4.38 -2.38 -0.39
N LEU A 15 4.80 -1.14 -0.15
CA LEU A 15 3.90 -0.07 0.32
C LEU A 15 2.81 0.24 -0.71
N ALA A 16 3.15 0.36 -1.99
CA ALA A 16 2.18 0.65 -3.04
C ALA A 16 1.13 -0.47 -3.17
N ASN A 17 1.56 -1.74 -3.13
CA ASN A 17 0.65 -2.88 -3.13
C ASN A 17 -0.24 -2.90 -1.89
N TYR A 18 0.31 -2.59 -0.70
CA TYR A 18 -0.50 -2.48 0.52
C TYR A 18 -1.57 -1.38 0.39
N LEU A 19 -1.19 -0.17 -0.04
CA LEU A 19 -2.12 0.94 -0.23
C LEU A 19 -3.16 0.65 -1.32
N HIS A 20 -2.78 -0.09 -2.36
CA HIS A 20 -3.71 -0.57 -3.38
C HIS A 20 -4.83 -1.45 -2.78
N ILE A 21 -4.48 -2.33 -1.83
CA ILE A 21 -5.47 -3.12 -1.10
C ILE A 21 -6.32 -2.23 -0.18
N VAL A 22 -5.72 -1.28 0.53
CA VAL A 22 -6.47 -0.32 1.36
C VAL A 22 -7.51 0.41 0.53
N LEU A 23 -7.13 0.90 -0.65
CA LEU A 23 -8.04 1.57 -1.58
C LEU A 23 -9.16 0.63 -2.03
N ALA A 24 -8.82 -0.59 -2.44
CA ALA A 24 -9.82 -1.55 -2.91
C ALA A 24 -10.87 -1.87 -1.85
N ILE A 25 -10.44 -2.05 -0.59
CA ILE A 25 -11.31 -2.49 0.51
C ILE A 25 -12.05 -1.34 1.21
N GLU A 26 -11.39 -0.19 1.39
CA GLU A 26 -11.94 0.93 2.18
C GLU A 26 -12.31 2.16 1.36
N TYR A 27 -11.99 2.21 0.07
CA TYR A 27 -12.09 3.43 -0.76
C TYR A 27 -11.30 4.61 -0.19
N ASP A 28 -10.25 4.41 0.62
CA ASP A 28 -9.51 5.53 1.21
C ASP A 28 -8.48 6.14 0.22
N ILE A 29 -8.99 6.97 -0.69
CA ILE A 29 -8.17 7.72 -1.64
C ILE A 29 -7.36 8.84 -0.96
N ASP A 30 -7.90 9.44 0.11
CA ASP A 30 -7.25 10.52 0.85
C ASP A 30 -5.94 10.08 1.49
N LEU A 31 -5.88 8.83 1.96
CA LEU A 31 -4.66 8.24 2.48
C LEU A 31 -3.58 8.14 1.38
N ILE A 32 -3.95 7.68 0.20
CA ILE A 32 -3.00 7.59 -0.92
C ILE A 32 -2.55 8.98 -1.33
N ASP A 33 -3.48 9.94 -1.40
CA ASP A 33 -3.18 11.32 -1.77
C ASP A 33 -2.20 11.97 -0.78
N ARG A 34 -2.39 11.75 0.53
CA ARG A 34 -1.43 12.18 1.58
C ARG A 34 -0.04 11.60 1.35
N VAL A 35 0.07 10.30 1.06
CA VAL A 35 1.36 9.65 0.77
C VAL A 35 1.98 10.25 -0.50
N ALA A 36 1.21 10.39 -1.58
CA ALA A 36 1.69 10.85 -2.90
C ALA A 36 2.12 12.32 -2.92
N LYS A 37 1.47 13.16 -2.12
CA LYS A 37 1.76 14.60 -2.01
C LYS A 37 2.85 14.92 -1.02
N ALA A 38 3.33 13.96 -0.24
CA ALA A 38 4.38 14.21 0.74
C ALA A 38 5.64 14.82 0.10
N ARG A 39 6.21 15.80 0.79
CA ARG A 39 7.43 16.51 0.38
C ARG A 39 8.52 16.48 1.46
N ARG A 40 8.12 16.27 2.72
CA ARG A 40 9.02 16.13 3.86
C ARG A 40 8.98 14.69 4.35
N LEU A 41 10.09 14.26 4.95
CA LEU A 41 10.22 12.89 5.44
C LEU A 41 9.20 12.61 6.56
N ASP A 42 9.04 13.55 7.49
CA ASP A 42 8.11 13.39 8.61
C ASP A 42 6.67 13.20 8.13
N ASP A 43 6.20 14.05 7.21
CA ASP A 43 4.86 13.95 6.61
C ASP A 43 4.66 12.59 5.90
N PHE A 44 5.69 12.13 5.18
CA PHE A 44 5.67 10.86 4.47
C PHE A 44 5.57 9.67 5.43
N LEU A 45 6.39 9.67 6.48
CA LEU A 45 6.38 8.61 7.49
C LEU A 45 5.08 8.62 8.30
N GLU A 46 4.57 9.79 8.68
CA GLU A 46 3.30 9.92 9.37
C GLU A 46 2.15 9.33 8.55
N ALA A 47 2.09 9.63 7.25
CA ALA A 47 1.09 9.06 6.35
C ALA A 47 1.19 7.52 6.28
N ILE A 48 2.41 6.97 6.24
CA ILE A 48 2.64 5.52 6.24
C ILE A 48 2.22 4.88 7.58
N TYR A 49 2.56 5.47 8.72
CA TYR A 49 2.14 4.96 10.02
C TYR A 49 0.62 5.00 10.18
N ASN A 50 -0.03 6.06 9.70
CA ASN A 50 -1.48 6.16 9.67
C ASN A 50 -2.12 5.09 8.78
N ALA A 51 -1.48 4.74 7.65
CA ALA A 51 -1.89 3.59 6.85
C ALA A 51 -1.78 2.29 7.66
N LEU A 52 -0.62 2.01 8.24
CA LEU A 52 -0.34 0.77 8.99
C LEU A 52 -1.28 0.53 10.17
N ARG A 53 -1.80 1.58 10.81
CA ARG A 53 -2.82 1.44 11.88
C ARG A 53 -4.07 0.70 11.41
N ARG A 54 -4.36 0.69 10.12
CA ARG A 54 -5.52 0.04 9.52
C ARG A 54 -5.27 -1.42 9.16
N LYS A 55 -4.02 -1.88 9.22
CA LYS A 55 -3.59 -3.21 8.78
C LYS A 55 -4.48 -4.31 9.37
N PHE A 56 -4.63 -4.34 10.69
CA PHE A 56 -5.47 -5.35 11.36
C PHE A 56 -6.96 -5.26 10.97
N THR A 57 -7.49 -4.05 10.80
CA THR A 57 -8.88 -3.86 10.37
C THR A 57 -9.10 -4.42 8.97
N ILE A 58 -8.19 -4.15 8.04
CA ILE A 58 -8.28 -4.63 6.66
C ILE A 58 -8.08 -6.15 6.60
N GLU A 59 -7.11 -6.70 7.34
CA GLU A 59 -6.92 -8.15 7.45
C GLU A 59 -8.18 -8.84 7.97
N ARG A 60 -8.81 -8.28 9.01
CA ARG A 60 -10.07 -8.81 9.54
C ARG A 60 -11.19 -8.76 8.51
N LYS A 61 -11.39 -7.63 7.82
CA LYS A 61 -12.41 -7.50 6.76
C LYS A 61 -12.22 -8.56 5.67
N ILE A 62 -10.98 -8.78 5.23
CA ILE A 62 -10.68 -9.82 4.24
C ILE A 62 -10.92 -11.22 4.80
N GLY A 63 -10.56 -11.48 6.06
CA GLY A 63 -10.85 -12.74 6.75
C GLY A 63 -12.35 -13.03 6.84
N ASP A 64 -13.16 -12.03 7.16
CA ASP A 64 -14.62 -12.17 7.21
C ASP A 64 -15.19 -12.45 5.81
N LEU A 65 -14.65 -11.83 4.76
CA LEU A 65 -15.04 -12.08 3.36
C LEU A 65 -14.66 -13.49 2.90
N LEU A 66 -13.48 -14.01 3.28
CA LEU A 66 -13.03 -15.36 2.92
C LEU A 66 -14.03 -16.46 3.31
N SER A 67 -14.79 -16.24 4.38
CA SER A 67 -15.82 -17.18 4.85
C SER A 67 -17.13 -17.15 4.04
N LYS A 68 -17.30 -16.14 3.18
CA LYS A 68 -18.57 -15.82 2.49
C LYS A 68 -18.49 -15.95 0.96
N VAL A 69 -17.30 -16.18 0.40
CA VAL A 69 -17.07 -16.17 -1.05
C VAL A 69 -16.75 -17.56 -1.59
N GLU A 70 -16.95 -17.73 -2.90
CA GLU A 70 -16.63 -18.96 -3.63
C GLU A 70 -15.11 -19.17 -3.75
N ASP A 71 -14.67 -20.40 -4.01
CA ASP A 71 -13.24 -20.76 -4.03
C ASP A 71 -12.42 -19.96 -5.07
N GLU A 72 -13.00 -19.67 -6.25
CA GLU A 72 -12.36 -18.82 -7.25
C GLU A 72 -12.11 -17.39 -6.74
N GLN A 73 -12.98 -16.88 -5.88
CA GLN A 73 -12.86 -15.54 -5.30
C GLN A 73 -11.86 -15.49 -4.14
N LYS A 74 -11.64 -16.64 -3.46
CA LYS A 74 -10.67 -16.74 -2.36
C LYS A 74 -9.23 -16.49 -2.83
N GLU A 75 -8.90 -16.78 -4.09
CA GLU A 75 -7.56 -16.49 -4.62
C GLU A 75 -7.22 -15.00 -4.51
N TYR A 76 -8.13 -14.11 -4.93
CA TYR A 76 -7.95 -12.67 -4.85
C TYR A 76 -7.79 -12.18 -3.41
N LEU A 77 -8.60 -12.70 -2.49
CA LEU A 77 -8.52 -12.36 -1.06
C LEU A 77 -7.21 -12.85 -0.42
N ASN A 78 -6.76 -14.06 -0.77
CA ASN A 78 -5.48 -14.60 -0.30
C ASN A 78 -4.28 -13.80 -0.83
N ARG A 79 -4.34 -13.38 -2.09
CA ARG A 79 -3.32 -12.50 -2.68
C ARG A 79 -3.29 -11.13 -1.99
N ALA A 80 -4.46 -10.56 -1.68
CA ALA A 80 -4.57 -9.32 -0.91
C ALA A 80 -3.95 -9.45 0.48
N LEU A 81 -4.22 -10.55 1.20
CA LEU A 81 -3.56 -10.85 2.48
C LEU A 81 -2.04 -10.95 2.34
N GLY A 82 -1.55 -11.55 1.25
CA GLY A 82 -0.13 -11.61 0.93
C GLY A 82 0.52 -10.22 0.86
N TYR A 83 -0.11 -9.28 0.15
CA TYR A 83 0.38 -7.90 0.05
C TYR A 83 0.28 -7.12 1.37
N ILE A 84 -0.76 -7.36 2.16
CA ILE A 84 -0.85 -6.72 3.48
C ILE A 84 0.25 -7.22 4.41
N ARG A 85 0.50 -8.54 4.42
CA ARG A 85 1.50 -9.16 5.28
C ARG A 85 2.94 -8.81 4.87
N SER A 86 3.19 -8.61 3.57
CA SER A 86 4.53 -8.31 3.07
C SER A 86 5.06 -6.94 3.49
N PHE A 87 4.19 -5.93 3.66
CA PHE A 87 4.59 -4.61 4.15
C PHE A 87 4.55 -4.54 5.67
N ASN A 88 5.71 -4.35 6.30
CA ASN A 88 5.88 -4.46 7.75
C ASN A 88 6.74 -3.32 8.33
N PRO A 89 6.85 -3.18 9.66
CA PRO A 89 7.57 -2.06 10.27
C PRO A 89 9.05 -1.94 9.84
N SER A 90 9.75 -3.02 9.51
CA SER A 90 11.15 -2.93 9.05
C SER A 90 11.26 -2.24 7.68
N ASP A 91 10.27 -2.42 6.80
CA ASP A 91 10.17 -1.74 5.51
C ASP A 91 10.07 -0.21 5.71
N VAL A 92 9.36 0.25 6.75
CA VAL A 92 9.27 1.68 7.08
C VAL A 92 10.63 2.25 7.47
N GLU A 93 11.42 1.51 8.24
CA GLU A 93 12.78 1.94 8.60
C GLU A 93 13.72 1.96 7.39
N ILE A 94 13.56 1.04 6.43
CA ILE A 94 14.28 1.09 5.15
C ILE A 94 13.94 2.38 4.39
N LEU A 95 12.65 2.70 4.22
CA LEU A 95 12.20 3.94 3.58
C LEU A 95 12.79 5.17 4.28
N ARG A 96 12.69 5.22 5.62
CA ARG A 96 13.24 6.30 6.44
C ARG A 96 14.73 6.49 6.19
N ASN A 97 15.53 5.43 6.31
CA ASN A 97 16.98 5.50 6.23
C ASN A 97 17.45 5.90 4.83
N LYS A 98 16.83 5.36 3.78
CA LYS A 98 17.20 5.70 2.39
C LYS A 98 16.81 7.13 2.05
N LEU A 99 15.63 7.58 2.47
CA LEU A 99 15.09 8.90 2.12
C LEU A 99 15.65 10.04 2.98
N ALA A 100 16.07 9.78 4.22
CA ALA A 100 16.65 10.81 5.10
C ALA A 100 17.89 11.50 4.50
N SER A 101 18.65 10.78 3.67
CA SER A 101 19.85 11.31 3.02
C SER A 101 19.56 12.12 1.75
N ARG A 102 18.32 12.13 1.24
CA ARG A 102 17.98 12.64 -0.11
C ARG A 102 16.56 13.25 -0.18
N PRO A 103 16.39 14.56 0.05
CA PRO A 103 15.07 15.19 0.01
C PRO A 103 14.36 15.09 -1.35
N LEU A 104 15.08 15.21 -2.47
CA LEU A 104 14.49 15.11 -3.82
C LEU A 104 13.89 13.72 -4.10
N SER A 105 14.45 12.65 -3.52
CA SER A 105 13.90 11.31 -3.71
C SER A 105 12.59 11.10 -2.96
N ILE A 106 12.28 11.89 -1.91
CA ILE A 106 10.99 11.77 -1.20
C ILE A 106 9.85 12.05 -2.17
N LYS A 107 9.92 13.16 -2.91
CA LYS A 107 8.90 13.53 -3.90
C LYS A 107 8.73 12.46 -4.98
N GLU A 108 9.84 11.94 -5.50
CA GLU A 108 9.84 10.93 -6.56
C GLU A 108 9.28 9.60 -6.06
N THR A 109 9.75 9.11 -4.90
CA THR A 109 9.28 7.88 -4.27
C THR A 109 7.80 7.99 -3.86
N ALA A 110 7.39 9.11 -3.27
CA ALA A 110 5.99 9.36 -2.94
C ALA A 110 5.09 9.33 -4.19
N SER A 111 5.50 10.02 -5.26
CA SER A 111 4.75 10.06 -6.52
C SER A 111 4.67 8.67 -7.17
N TYR A 112 5.77 7.91 -7.13
CA TYR A 112 5.83 6.52 -7.60
C TYR A 112 4.84 5.62 -6.85
N ILE A 113 4.88 5.64 -5.51
CA ILE A 113 3.99 4.86 -4.66
C ILE A 113 2.54 5.23 -4.94
N GLY A 114 2.22 6.53 -4.96
CA GLY A 114 0.86 7.02 -5.23
C GLY A 114 0.32 6.53 -6.56
N SER A 115 1.10 6.72 -7.63
CA SER A 115 0.70 6.32 -8.99
C SER A 115 0.47 4.81 -9.10
N LYS A 116 1.34 4.01 -8.49
CA LYS A 116 1.22 2.55 -8.49
C LYS A 116 0.05 2.07 -7.63
N SER A 117 -0.23 2.73 -6.51
CA SER A 117 -1.33 2.35 -5.59
C SER A 117 -2.72 2.53 -6.21
N ILE A 118 -2.89 3.49 -7.12
CA ILE A 118 -4.18 3.77 -7.78
C ILE A 118 -4.35 3.07 -9.13
N ALA A 119 -3.33 2.38 -9.62
CA ALA A 119 -3.38 1.73 -10.92
C ALA A 119 -4.51 0.68 -10.92
N SER A 120 -5.41 0.73 -11.91
CA SER A 120 -6.46 -0.28 -12.05
C SER A 120 -5.83 -1.63 -12.35
N THR A 121 -6.19 -2.66 -11.59
CA THR A 121 -5.73 -4.03 -11.81
C THR A 121 -6.89 -5.01 -11.72
N VAL A 122 -6.71 -6.21 -12.31
CA VAL A 122 -7.69 -7.30 -12.17
C VAL A 122 -7.96 -7.62 -10.70
N LEU A 123 -6.93 -7.53 -9.85
CA LEU A 123 -7.09 -7.73 -8.41
C LEU A 123 -7.98 -6.64 -7.80
N PHE A 124 -7.71 -5.36 -8.11
CA PHE A 124 -8.50 -4.21 -7.64
C PHE A 124 -9.98 -4.37 -7.94
N ASP A 125 -10.29 -4.62 -9.22
CA ASP A 125 -11.67 -4.66 -9.72
C ASP A 125 -12.45 -5.80 -9.07
N ASN A 126 -11.80 -6.94 -8.84
CA ASN A 126 -12.43 -8.07 -8.17
C ASN A 126 -12.61 -7.82 -6.67
N LEU A 127 -11.61 -7.27 -5.97
CA LEU A 127 -11.73 -6.95 -4.54
C LEU A 127 -12.86 -5.95 -4.29
N ARG A 128 -12.99 -4.91 -5.13
CA ARG A 128 -14.08 -3.93 -5.07
C ARG A 128 -15.45 -4.58 -5.14
N LYS A 129 -15.66 -5.43 -6.15
CA LYS A 129 -16.93 -6.15 -6.35
C LYS A 129 -17.27 -7.06 -5.17
N LEU A 130 -16.27 -7.58 -4.46
CA LEU A 130 -16.49 -8.41 -3.27
C LEU A 130 -16.84 -7.58 -2.03
N THR A 131 -16.35 -6.34 -1.93
CA THR A 131 -16.57 -5.47 -0.76
C THR A 131 -17.83 -4.62 -0.83
N GLU A 132 -18.38 -4.42 -2.03
CA GLU A 132 -19.62 -3.66 -2.25
C GLU A 132 -20.90 -4.52 -2.16
N ARG A 133 -20.75 -5.84 -1.95
CA ARG A 133 -21.84 -6.81 -1.75
C ARG A 133 -22.22 -6.93 -0.27
#